data_AF-A0A7S2JET8-F1
#
_entry.id   AF-A0A7S2JET8-F1
#
_cell.length_a   1.000
_cell.length_b   1.000
_cell.length_c   1.000
_cell.angle_alpha   90.00
_cell.angle_beta   90.00
_cell.angle_gamma   90.00
#
_symmetry.space_group_name_H-M   'P 1'
#
loop_
_entity.id
_entity.type
_entity.pdbx_description
1 polymer ?
#
loop_
_entity_poly.entity_id
_entity_poly.type
_entity_poly.pdbx_seq_one_letter_code
_entity_poly.pdbx_strand_id
1 'polypeptide(L)'
;DCLSQRAPEGAPGACTFPPTVNAASAYRIAKGAAIGLVGDVRFTEAAPTMGGEDFAYLLEKVPGAMIFLGIGNSTAGTDVNLHNPRFQMDESQMHLGAALHVEMALRSLATSATDKLCAGSATGDAAGQAQCAEGTNMEGED
;
A
#
# COMPACT_ATOMS: atom_id res chain seq x y z
N ASP A 1 14.46 -6.68 21.87
CA ASP A 1 14.61 -6.50 20.42
C ASP A 1 15.26 -5.13 20.17
N CYS A 2 15.48 -4.72 18.93
CA CYS A 2 16.11 -3.44 18.63
C CYS A 2 15.37 -2.21 19.17
N LEU A 3 14.05 -2.25 19.29
CA LEU A 3 13.23 -1.25 19.98
C LEU A 3 13.50 -1.22 21.50
N SER A 4 13.91 -2.35 22.08
CA SER A 4 14.28 -2.45 23.49
C SER A 4 15.75 -2.11 23.76
N GLN A 5 16.56 -1.96 22.71
CA GLN A 5 17.97 -1.61 22.80
C GLN A 5 18.15 -0.21 22.21
N ARG A 6 18.03 0.83 23.06
CA ARG A 6 18.55 2.18 22.79
C ARG A 6 20.08 2.13 22.71
N ALA A 7 20.61 1.39 21.74
CA ALA A 7 22.02 1.47 21.43
C ALA A 7 22.31 2.92 21.04
N PRO A 8 23.32 3.58 21.64
CA PRO A 8 23.67 4.94 21.28
C PRO A 8 23.98 5.01 19.78
N GLU A 9 23.54 6.09 19.14
CA GLU A 9 23.78 6.34 17.72
C GLU A 9 25.27 6.11 17.40
N GLY A 10 25.57 5.18 16.49
CA GLY A 10 26.94 4.81 16.10
C GLY A 10 27.55 3.59 16.82
N ALA A 11 26.83 2.88 17.69
CA ALA A 11 27.33 1.62 18.25
C ALA A 11 27.38 0.51 17.17
N PRO A 12 28.45 -0.30 17.10
CA PRO A 12 28.47 -1.48 16.23
C PRO A 12 27.37 -2.46 16.66
N GLY A 13 26.42 -2.75 15.76
CA GLY A 13 25.21 -3.50 16.07
C GLY A 13 23.98 -2.65 16.40
N ALA A 14 24.06 -1.32 16.30
CA ALA A 14 22.88 -0.46 16.32
C ALA A 14 21.95 -0.84 15.17
N CYS A 15 20.75 -1.28 15.52
CA CYS A 15 19.75 -1.66 14.54
C CYS A 15 19.37 -0.46 13.69
N THR A 16 19.69 -0.53 12.41
CA THR A 16 19.02 0.27 11.41
C THR A 16 17.57 -0.20 11.28
N PHE A 17 16.73 0.61 10.61
CA PHE A 17 15.28 0.42 10.49
C PHE A 17 14.84 -1.05 10.40
N PRO A 18 13.76 -1.46 11.10
CA PRO A 18 13.23 -2.81 10.94
C PRO A 18 12.81 -3.05 9.48
N PRO A 19 12.63 -4.31 9.05
CA PRO A 19 12.14 -4.59 7.71
C PRO A 19 10.76 -3.97 7.47
N THR A 20 10.60 -3.27 6.34
CA THR A 20 9.29 -2.77 5.89
C THR A 20 8.44 -3.95 5.38
N VAL A 21 7.52 -4.44 6.21
CA VAL A 21 6.66 -5.58 5.88
C VAL A 21 5.24 -5.11 5.63
N ASN A 22 4.75 -5.29 4.41
CA ASN A 22 3.36 -5.00 4.05
C ASN A 22 2.41 -6.03 4.66
N ALA A 23 1.39 -5.56 5.38
CA ALA A 23 0.33 -6.44 5.89
C ALA A 23 -0.52 -6.97 4.72
N ALA A 24 -0.84 -8.28 4.73
CA ALA A 24 -1.55 -8.92 3.62
C ALA A 24 -2.92 -8.27 3.31
N SER A 25 -3.64 -7.79 4.33
CA SER A 25 -4.92 -7.07 4.17
C SER A 25 -4.73 -5.72 3.47
N ALA A 26 -3.78 -4.91 3.95
CA ALA A 26 -3.47 -3.61 3.37
C ALA A 26 -2.93 -3.77 1.93
N TYR A 27 -2.07 -4.75 1.68
CA TYR A 27 -1.56 -5.06 0.35
C TYR A 27 -2.69 -5.41 -0.64
N ARG A 28 -3.71 -6.19 -0.23
CA ARG A 28 -4.86 -6.49 -1.11
C ARG A 28 -5.63 -5.23 -1.50
N ILE A 29 -5.86 -4.33 -0.55
CA ILE A 29 -6.51 -3.03 -0.83
C ILE A 29 -5.67 -2.23 -1.83
N ALA A 30 -4.36 -2.16 -1.57
CA ALA A 30 -3.44 -1.37 -2.33
C ALA A 30 -3.25 -1.91 -3.77
N LYS A 31 -3.18 -3.24 -3.94
CA LYS A 31 -3.18 -3.93 -5.23
C LYS A 31 -4.49 -3.69 -6.00
N GLY A 32 -5.64 -3.81 -5.33
CA GLY A 32 -6.94 -3.53 -5.94
C GLY A 32 -7.06 -2.09 -6.42
N ALA A 33 -6.58 -1.13 -5.63
CA ALA A 33 -6.53 0.28 -6.00
C ALA A 33 -5.64 0.52 -7.22
N ALA A 34 -4.42 -0.02 -7.22
CA ALA A 34 -3.49 0.13 -8.34
C ALA A 34 -4.06 -0.47 -9.64
N ILE A 35 -4.53 -1.73 -9.61
CA ILE A 35 -5.12 -2.39 -10.78
C ILE A 35 -6.36 -1.64 -11.28
N GLY A 36 -7.20 -1.12 -10.38
CA GLY A 36 -8.37 -0.32 -10.75
C GLY A 36 -8.03 0.96 -11.50
N LEU A 37 -6.88 1.58 -11.19
CA LEU A 37 -6.44 2.84 -11.80
C LEU A 37 -5.67 2.64 -13.11
N VAL A 38 -4.74 1.69 -13.15
CA VAL A 38 -3.81 1.53 -14.29
C VAL A 38 -4.04 0.28 -15.14
N GLY A 39 -4.98 -0.58 -14.72
CA GLY A 39 -5.19 -1.89 -15.31
C GLY A 39 -4.12 -2.90 -14.91
N ASP A 40 -4.44 -4.19 -15.03
CA ASP A 40 -3.56 -5.29 -14.61
C ASP A 40 -2.22 -5.30 -15.35
N VAL A 41 -2.21 -4.88 -16.62
CA VAL A 41 -1.02 -4.87 -17.49
C VAL A 41 0.06 -3.90 -17.01
N ARG A 42 -0.31 -2.86 -16.24
CA ARG A 42 0.62 -1.84 -15.74
C ARG A 42 0.96 -2.04 -14.25
N PHE A 43 0.47 -3.11 -13.63
CA PHE A 43 0.79 -3.50 -12.27
C PHE A 43 1.84 -4.61 -12.27
N THR A 44 2.80 -4.53 -11.35
CA THR A 44 3.86 -5.54 -11.18
C THR A 44 4.11 -5.76 -9.70
N GLU A 45 4.34 -7.02 -9.30
CA GLU A 45 4.82 -7.33 -7.96
C GLU A 45 6.27 -6.87 -7.78
N ALA A 46 6.49 -6.00 -6.80
CA ALA A 46 7.84 -5.56 -6.46
C ALA A 46 8.60 -6.70 -5.77
N ALA A 47 9.82 -6.98 -6.23
CA ALA A 47 10.73 -7.84 -5.49
C ALA A 47 11.18 -7.15 -4.19
N PRO A 48 11.45 -7.89 -3.10
CA PRO A 48 12.05 -7.33 -1.90
C PRO A 48 13.37 -6.63 -2.23
N THR A 49 13.63 -5.48 -1.59
CA THR A 49 14.87 -4.72 -1.76
C THR A 49 15.67 -4.70 -0.45
N MET A 50 16.95 -4.37 -0.55
CA MET A 50 17.84 -4.20 0.61
C MET A 50 17.86 -2.74 1.14
N GLY A 51 16.96 -1.88 0.66
CA GLY A 51 16.86 -0.49 1.12
C GLY A 51 16.30 -0.42 2.55
N GLY A 52 16.80 0.52 3.35
CA GLY A 52 16.25 0.82 4.67
C GLY A 52 15.24 1.96 4.58
N GLU A 53 14.07 1.78 5.20
CA GLU A 53 12.95 2.72 5.15
C GLU A 53 12.29 2.84 6.53
N ASP A 54 12.07 4.06 7.02
CA ASP A 54 11.59 4.30 8.38
C ASP A 54 10.07 4.09 8.53
N PHE A 55 9.34 4.06 7.40
CA PHE A 55 7.94 3.64 7.33
C PHE A 55 7.70 2.26 7.97
N ALA A 56 8.73 1.42 8.04
CA ALA A 56 8.70 0.15 8.77
C ALA A 56 8.20 0.29 10.21
N TYR A 57 8.59 1.36 10.93
CA TYR A 57 8.15 1.59 12.31
C TYR A 57 6.64 1.87 12.40
N LEU A 58 6.05 2.49 11.37
CA LEU A 58 4.59 2.65 11.31
C LEU A 58 3.91 1.29 11.07
N LEU A 59 4.48 0.47 10.20
CA LEU A 59 3.95 -0.86 9.87
C LEU A 59 4.05 -1.87 11.02
N GLU A 60 4.95 -1.67 11.97
CA GLU A 60 4.98 -2.45 13.22
C GLU A 60 3.77 -2.18 14.14
N LYS A 61 3.10 -1.03 13.98
CA LYS A 61 2.00 -0.60 14.85
C LYS A 61 0.63 -0.70 14.20
N VAL A 62 0.55 -0.47 12.89
CA VAL A 62 -0.71 -0.43 12.15
C VAL A 62 -0.58 -1.27 10.88
N PRO A 63 -1.57 -2.12 10.55
CA PRO A 63 -1.59 -2.83 9.27
C PRO A 63 -1.59 -1.82 8.11
N GLY A 64 -0.50 -1.78 7.36
CA GLY A 64 -0.33 -0.88 6.23
C GLY A 64 0.45 -1.53 5.09
N ALA A 65 0.55 -0.80 3.98
CA ALA A 65 1.30 -1.22 2.81
C ALA A 65 2.02 -0.03 2.17
N MET A 66 3.30 -0.23 1.85
CA MET A 66 4.10 0.65 1.02
C MET A 66 4.11 0.12 -0.41
N ILE A 67 3.86 0.99 -1.39
CA ILE A 67 3.92 0.67 -2.82
C ILE A 67 4.85 1.66 -3.52
N PHE A 68 5.56 1.17 -4.55
CA PHE A 68 6.32 2.02 -5.46
C PHE A 68 5.45 2.53 -6.62
N LEU A 69 5.52 3.83 -6.89
CA LEU A 69 5.02 4.42 -8.13
C LEU A 69 6.14 4.40 -9.18
N GLY A 70 5.88 3.80 -10.34
CA GLY A 70 6.82 3.82 -11.46
C GLY A 70 6.93 5.23 -12.04
N ILE A 71 8.11 5.85 -11.92
CA ILE A 71 8.43 7.21 -12.42
C ILE A 71 9.60 7.23 -13.42
N GLY A 72 10.11 6.05 -13.77
CA GLY A 72 11.24 5.89 -14.70
C GLY A 72 10.76 5.87 -16.15
N ASN A 73 11.38 6.70 -16.98
CA ASN A 73 11.08 6.80 -18.41
C ASN A 73 12.37 7.08 -19.20
N SER A 74 12.89 6.07 -19.90
CA SER A 74 14.14 6.19 -20.67
C SER A 74 14.05 7.20 -21.81
N THR A 75 12.88 7.42 -22.39
CA THR A 75 12.68 8.45 -23.43
C THR A 75 12.75 9.86 -22.84
N ALA A 76 12.27 10.05 -21.61
CA ALA A 76 12.36 11.30 -20.88
C ALA A 76 13.68 11.47 -20.10
N GLY A 77 14.52 10.42 -20.01
CA GLY A 77 15.77 10.42 -19.26
C GLY A 77 15.59 10.42 -17.73
N THR A 78 14.46 9.93 -17.23
CA THR A 78 14.11 9.90 -15.79
C THR A 78 14.28 8.51 -15.15
N ASP A 79 14.97 7.60 -15.83
CA ASP A 79 15.26 6.23 -15.38
C ASP A 79 16.57 6.11 -14.57
N VAL A 80 17.08 7.23 -14.08
CA VAL A 80 18.23 7.28 -13.17
C VAL A 80 17.79 6.89 -11.76
N ASN A 81 18.54 6.02 -11.09
CA ASN A 81 18.22 5.54 -9.74
C ASN A 81 18.19 6.65 -8.68
N LEU A 82 17.37 6.41 -7.64
CA LEU A 82 17.34 7.21 -6.41
C LEU A 82 18.75 7.32 -5.79
N HIS A 83 19.05 8.45 -5.14
CA HIS A 83 20.36 8.84 -4.59
C HIS A 83 21.45 9.20 -5.61
N ASN A 84 21.15 9.21 -6.91
CA ASN A 84 22.07 9.75 -7.91
C ASN A 84 21.92 11.29 -8.02
N PRO A 85 23.01 12.08 -8.16
CA PRO A 85 22.91 13.54 -8.38
C PRO A 85 22.18 13.96 -9.65
N ARG A 86 22.03 13.04 -10.62
CA ARG A 86 21.28 13.25 -11.86
C ARG A 86 19.86 12.67 -11.81
N PHE A 87 19.41 12.24 -10.64
CA PHE A 87 18.05 11.75 -10.45
C PHE A 87 17.05 12.83 -10.87
N GLN A 88 16.09 12.42 -11.69
CA GLN A 88 14.92 13.19 -12.09
C GLN A 88 13.73 12.22 -12.12
N MET A 89 12.53 12.72 -11.85
CA MET A 89 11.30 11.92 -11.89
C MET A 89 10.44 12.28 -13.09
N ASP A 90 9.74 11.31 -13.67
CA ASP A 90 8.70 11.58 -14.66
C ASP A 90 7.44 12.15 -13.96
N GLU A 91 7.35 13.48 -13.91
CA GLU A 91 6.23 14.20 -13.28
C GLU A 91 4.88 13.86 -13.92
N SER A 92 4.87 13.39 -15.18
CA SER A 92 3.64 12.94 -15.82
C SER A 92 2.99 11.77 -15.08
N GLN A 93 3.71 11.04 -14.23
CA GLN A 93 3.16 9.93 -13.44
C GLN A 93 2.62 10.37 -12.07
N MET A 94 2.91 11.59 -11.59
CA MET A 94 2.56 12.02 -10.22
C MET A 94 1.05 11.99 -9.93
N HIS A 95 0.22 12.28 -10.93
CA HIS A 95 -1.23 12.22 -10.79
C HIS A 95 -1.73 10.81 -10.41
N LEU A 96 -1.05 9.75 -10.86
CA LEU A 96 -1.37 8.37 -10.49
C LEU A 96 -1.06 8.12 -9.02
N GLY A 97 0.00 8.70 -8.47
CA GLY A 97 0.31 8.61 -7.03
C GLY A 97 -0.78 9.22 -6.16
N ALA A 98 -1.27 10.41 -6.54
CA ALA A 98 -2.39 11.06 -5.86
C ALA A 98 -3.67 10.22 -5.95
N ALA A 99 -4.02 9.75 -7.15
CA ALA A 99 -5.18 8.90 -7.37
C ALA A 99 -5.08 7.59 -6.58
N LEU A 100 -3.90 6.97 -6.51
CA LEU A 100 -3.66 5.74 -5.75
C LEU A 100 -3.93 5.94 -4.27
N HIS A 101 -3.44 7.03 -3.67
CA HIS A 101 -3.72 7.33 -2.26
C HIS A 101 -5.22 7.54 -2.00
N VAL A 102 -5.93 8.27 -2.88
CA VAL A 102 -7.38 8.47 -2.76
C VAL A 102 -8.12 7.14 -2.86
N GLU A 103 -7.81 6.33 -3.86
CA GLU A 103 -8.46 5.04 -4.09
C GLU A 103 -8.20 4.05 -2.95
N MET A 104 -6.97 4.01 -2.42
CA MET A 104 -6.64 3.22 -1.24
C MET A 104 -7.46 3.65 -0.01
N ALA A 105 -7.63 4.96 0.20
CA ALA A 105 -8.41 5.48 1.31
C ALA A 105 -9.90 5.12 1.17
N LEU A 106 -10.47 5.32 -0.02
CA LEU A 106 -11.87 4.98 -0.31
C LEU A 106 -12.15 3.49 -0.10
N ARG A 107 -11.29 2.61 -0.63
CA ARG A 107 -11.41 1.16 -0.45
C ARG A 107 -11.25 0.71 0.99
N SER A 108 -10.32 1.34 1.73
CA SER A 108 -10.11 1.05 3.16
C SER A 108 -11.34 1.41 3.99
N LEU A 109 -11.94 2.58 3.72
CA LEU A 109 -13.17 3.02 4.37
C LEU A 109 -14.37 2.13 4.01
N ALA A 110 -14.50 1.74 2.74
CA ALA A 110 -15.54 0.83 2.29
C ALA A 110 -15.42 -0.55 2.97
N THR A 111 -14.21 -1.12 3.00
CA THR A 111 -13.94 -2.40 3.68
C THR A 111 -14.26 -2.31 5.17
N SER A 112 -13.82 -1.23 5.83
CA SER A 112 -14.09 -1.00 7.26
C SER A 112 -15.59 -0.81 7.56
N ALA A 113 -16.34 -0.19 6.63
CA ALA A 113 -17.78 -0.04 6.74
C ALA A 113 -18.49 -1.40 6.58
N THR A 114 -18.08 -2.21 5.60
CA THR A 114 -18.57 -3.58 5.41
C THR A 114 -18.28 -4.44 6.63
N ASP A 115 -17.06 -4.40 7.18
CA ASP A 115 -16.69 -5.14 8.39
C ASP A 115 -17.57 -4.76 9.60
N LYS A 116 -17.88 -3.47 9.77
CA LYS A 116 -18.78 -2.99 10.83
C LYS A 116 -20.23 -3.44 10.63
N LEU A 117 -20.72 -3.43 9.39
CA LEU A 117 -22.06 -3.91 9.04
C LEU A 117 -22.18 -5.43 9.27
N CYS A 118 -21.18 -6.20 8.82
CA CYS A 118 -21.11 -7.65 9.00
C CYS A 118 -20.98 -8.06 10.47
N ALA A 119 -20.24 -7.30 11.27
CA ALA A 119 -20.09 -7.55 12.71
C ALA A 119 -21.41 -7.32 13.49
N GLY A 120 -22.36 -6.55 12.94
CA GLY A 120 -23.69 -6.34 13.51
C GLY A 120 -24.72 -7.40 13.11
N SER A 121 -24.52 -8.09 11.97
CA SER A 121 -25.40 -9.17 11.49
C SER A 121 -24.88 -10.53 12.00
N ALA A 122 -25.07 -10.80 13.29
CA ALA A 122 -24.74 -12.11 13.86
C ALA A 122 -25.69 -13.22 13.36
N THR A 123 -25.49 -13.67 12.13
CA THR A 123 -25.85 -15.03 11.69
C THR A 123 -24.60 -15.60 11.04
N GLY A 124 -23.82 -16.36 11.82
CA GLY A 124 -22.53 -16.92 11.43
C GLY A 124 -22.65 -18.09 10.46
N ASP A 125 -23.22 -17.86 9.28
CA ASP A 125 -23.11 -18.77 8.15
C ASP A 125 -22.32 -18.13 6.99
N ALA A 126 -21.76 -18.99 6.13
CA ALA A 126 -20.91 -18.57 5.01
C ALA A 126 -21.70 -17.82 3.91
N ALA A 127 -23.05 -17.87 3.94
CA ALA A 127 -23.90 -17.16 2.98
C ALA A 127 -24.09 -15.69 3.38
N GLY A 128 -24.20 -15.39 4.68
CA GLY A 128 -24.28 -14.02 5.19
C GLY A 128 -23.02 -13.19 4.91
N GLN A 129 -21.83 -13.83 4.93
CA GLN A 129 -20.58 -13.15 4.55
C GLN A 129 -20.46 -12.88 3.05
N ALA A 130 -21.04 -13.72 2.19
CA ALA A 130 -21.06 -13.50 0.75
C ALA A 130 -22.00 -12.34 0.37
N GLN A 131 -23.18 -12.27 1.00
CA GLN A 131 -24.19 -11.25 0.73
C GLN A 131 -23.76 -9.83 1.11
N CYS A 132 -22.90 -9.67 2.12
CA CYS A 132 -22.38 -8.36 2.50
C CYS A 132 -21.26 -7.83 1.58
N ALA A 133 -20.57 -8.70 0.84
CA ALA A 133 -19.52 -8.30 -0.10
C ALA A 133 -20.08 -7.84 -1.46
N GLU A 134 -21.27 -8.32 -1.85
CA GLU A 134 -21.92 -8.01 -3.14
C GLU A 134 -22.80 -6.74 -3.11
N GLY A 135 -23.06 -6.17 -1.92
CA GLY A 135 -24.03 -5.09 -1.72
C GLY A 135 -23.60 -3.67 -2.11
N THR A 136 -22.47 -3.46 -2.79
CA THR A 136 -22.05 -2.12 -3.25
C THR A 136 -22.41 -1.80 -4.70
N ASN A 137 -23.07 -2.71 -5.43
CA ASN A 137 -23.68 -2.35 -6.70
C ASN A 137 -24.98 -1.57 -6.44
N MET A 138 -24.83 -0.28 -6.11
CA MET A 138 -25.85 0.70 -6.49
C MET A 138 -25.84 0.76 -8.03
N GLU A 139 -26.57 -0.15 -8.66
CA GLU A 139 -27.10 0.13 -9.98
C GLU A 139 -28.03 1.34 -9.83
N GLY A 140 -27.69 2.43 -10.51
CA GLY A 140 -28.57 3.57 -10.61
C GLY A 140 -29.81 3.17 -11.40
N GLU A 141 -30.95 3.12 -10.73
CA GLU A 141 -32.24 3.32 -11.36
C GLU A 141 -32.59 4.82 -11.31
N ASP A 142 -33.05 5.29 -12.47
CA ASP A 142 -33.49 6.63 -12.91
C ASP A 142 -32.45 7.64 -13.43
#